data_AF-A0A3D6CMT7-F1
#
_entry.id   AF-A0A3D6CMT7-F1
#
_cell.length_a   1.000
_cell.length_b   1.000
_cell.length_c   1.000
_cell.angle_alpha   90.00
_cell.angle_beta   90.00
_cell.angle_gamma   90.00
#
_symmetry.space_group_name_H-M   'P 1'
#
loop_
_entity.id
_entity.type
_entity.pdbx_description
1 polymer ?
#
loop_
_entity_poly.entity_id
_entity_poly.type
_entity_poly.pdbx_seq_one_letter_code
_entity_poly.pdbx_strand_id
1 'polypeptide(L)'
;MRLAFVPLLICLTTPALGQTPREALFPSDVACYLRYYNKEHMAKHPNQRVQEIQVGPDYDQWGDDVLALRIRVSLVNNFDNYFAVAYCDPAGAGLACAMEGDAGSFQLTTARDGAIKIDLGPDGMSFEGESGYMTIEGSKGDDRSFVMPPVPADSCP
;
A
#
# COMPACT_ATOMS: atom_id res chain seq x y z
N MET A 1 -9.23 19.30 64.66
CA MET A 1 -9.89 19.51 63.35
C MET A 1 -8.85 19.25 62.28
N ARG A 2 -8.86 18.08 61.62
CA ARG A 2 -7.89 17.70 60.58
C ARG A 2 -8.52 17.96 59.20
N LEU A 3 -8.02 18.94 58.46
CA LEU A 3 -8.39 19.10 57.04
C LEU A 3 -7.64 18.03 56.24
N ALA A 4 -8.38 17.12 55.60
CA ALA A 4 -7.84 16.23 54.60
C ALA A 4 -7.78 16.98 53.26
N PHE A 5 -6.57 17.23 52.75
CA PHE A 5 -6.35 17.73 51.40
C PHE A 5 -6.46 16.55 50.43
N VAL A 6 -7.51 16.52 49.60
CA VAL A 6 -7.63 15.58 48.47
C VAL A 6 -7.01 16.26 47.26
N PRO A 7 -5.92 15.74 46.68
CA PRO A 7 -5.35 16.32 45.48
C PRO A 7 -6.25 15.96 44.28
N LEU A 8 -6.81 17.00 43.65
CA LEU A 8 -7.52 16.89 42.38
C LEU A 8 -6.49 16.64 41.28
N LEU A 9 -6.36 15.39 40.83
CA LEU A 9 -5.52 15.01 39.70
C LEU A 9 -6.21 15.46 38.40
N ILE A 10 -5.75 16.57 37.82
CA ILE A 10 -6.23 17.04 36.52
C ILE A 10 -5.51 16.21 35.45
N CYS A 11 -6.19 15.20 34.89
CA CYS A 11 -5.73 14.53 33.68
C CYS A 11 -5.83 15.51 32.50
N LEU A 12 -4.70 16.12 32.15
CA LEU A 12 -4.54 16.81 30.87
C LEU A 12 -4.59 15.74 29.77
N THR A 13 -5.75 15.55 29.16
CA THR A 13 -5.86 14.76 27.92
C THR A 13 -5.24 15.60 26.81
N THR A 14 -3.95 15.39 26.51
CA THR A 14 -3.39 15.85 25.25
C THR A 14 -4.19 15.19 24.13
N PRO A 15 -4.80 15.95 23.21
CA PRO A 15 -5.34 15.35 22.00
C PRO A 15 -4.15 14.66 21.32
N ALA A 16 -4.20 13.34 21.19
CA ALA A 16 -3.34 12.67 20.25
C ALA A 16 -3.71 13.25 18.89
N LEU A 17 -2.84 14.10 18.32
CA LEU A 17 -2.90 14.42 16.91
C LEU A 17 -2.74 13.08 16.19
N GLY A 18 -3.87 12.48 15.83
CA GLY A 18 -3.88 11.20 15.14
C GLY A 18 -3.21 11.42 13.79
N GLN A 19 -2.11 10.69 13.55
CA GLN A 19 -1.50 10.65 12.23
C GLN A 19 -2.57 10.31 11.19
N THR A 20 -2.58 11.05 10.09
CA THR A 20 -3.47 10.73 8.97
C THR A 20 -3.10 9.36 8.40
N PRO A 21 -4.02 8.64 7.73
CA PRO A 21 -3.67 7.41 7.04
C PRO A 21 -2.51 7.57 6.04
N ARG A 22 -2.41 8.74 5.39
CA ARG A 22 -1.26 9.11 4.54
C ARG A 22 0.04 9.10 5.33
N GLU A 23 0.11 9.81 6.44
CA GLU A 23 1.33 9.87 7.29
C GLU A 23 1.68 8.52 7.91
N ALA A 24 0.67 7.70 8.23
CA ALA A 24 0.88 6.38 8.82
C ALA A 24 1.43 5.36 7.81
N LEU A 25 1.00 5.44 6.54
CA LEU A 25 1.36 4.49 5.48
C LEU A 25 2.53 4.97 4.60
N PHE A 26 2.68 6.28 4.41
CA PHE A 26 3.73 6.91 3.60
C PHE A 26 4.26 8.16 4.30
N PRO A 27 5.08 8.00 5.36
CA PRO A 27 5.57 9.12 6.16
C PRO A 27 6.58 10.02 5.43
N SER A 28 7.12 9.59 4.29
CA SER A 28 8.11 10.33 3.48
C SER A 28 8.08 9.85 2.02
N ASP A 29 8.71 10.61 1.13
CA ASP A 29 8.94 10.27 -0.28
C ASP A 29 9.74 8.98 -0.47
N VAL A 30 10.56 8.61 0.50
CA VAL A 30 11.36 7.38 0.48
C VAL A 30 10.67 6.15 1.07
N ALA A 31 9.39 6.24 1.47
CA ALA A 31 8.66 5.10 2.01
C ALA A 31 8.44 4.03 0.93
N CYS A 32 8.86 2.79 1.20
CA CYS A 32 8.91 1.77 0.18
C CYS A 32 8.44 0.41 0.68
N TYR A 33 7.63 -0.28 -0.12
CA TYR A 33 7.09 -1.60 0.21
C TYR A 33 7.28 -2.56 -0.94
N LEU A 34 7.70 -3.79 -0.63
CA LEU A 34 7.95 -4.82 -1.63
C LEU A 34 7.51 -6.18 -1.11
N ARG A 35 6.81 -6.93 -1.95
CA ARG A 35 6.54 -8.34 -1.69
C ARG A 35 7.06 -9.19 -2.84
N TYR A 36 7.97 -10.11 -2.51
CA TYR A 36 8.46 -11.15 -3.41
C TYR A 36 7.93 -12.52 -2.97
N TYR A 37 7.50 -13.32 -3.93
CA TYR A 37 7.01 -14.68 -3.72
C TYR A 37 7.99 -15.68 -4.34
N ASN A 38 8.60 -16.48 -3.47
CA ASN A 38 9.54 -17.51 -3.89
C ASN A 38 8.84 -18.69 -4.59
N LYS A 39 9.62 -19.58 -5.20
CA LYS A 39 9.10 -20.76 -5.91
C LYS A 39 8.22 -21.66 -5.05
N GLU A 40 8.51 -21.81 -3.76
CA GLU A 40 7.72 -22.64 -2.85
C GLU A 40 6.33 -22.04 -2.62
N HIS A 41 6.24 -20.72 -2.43
CA HIS A 41 4.97 -20.00 -2.34
C HIS A 41 4.18 -20.16 -3.63
N MET A 42 4.79 -19.87 -4.78
CA MET A 42 4.11 -19.97 -6.08
C MET A 42 3.59 -21.39 -6.35
N ALA A 43 4.30 -22.44 -5.92
CA ALA A 43 3.82 -23.82 -6.05
C ALA A 43 2.59 -24.12 -5.19
N LYS A 44 2.41 -23.44 -4.05
CA LYS A 44 1.24 -23.56 -3.17
C LYS A 44 0.06 -22.70 -3.63
N HIS A 45 0.32 -21.69 -4.48
CA HIS A 45 -0.65 -20.73 -4.99
C HIS A 45 -0.65 -20.75 -6.53
N PRO A 46 -1.12 -21.85 -7.15
CA PRO A 46 -0.99 -22.06 -8.59
C PRO A 46 -1.81 -21.08 -9.45
N ASN A 47 -2.73 -20.33 -8.85
CA ASN A 47 -3.49 -19.28 -9.56
C ASN A 47 -2.91 -17.89 -9.32
N GLN A 48 -1.77 -17.78 -8.62
CA GLN A 48 -1.05 -16.53 -8.45
C GLN A 48 -0.20 -16.25 -9.69
N ARG A 49 -0.34 -15.05 -10.23
CA ARG A 49 0.42 -14.56 -11.40
C ARG A 49 1.51 -13.61 -10.98
N VAL A 50 1.32 -12.80 -9.95
CA VAL A 50 2.32 -11.83 -9.48
C VAL A 50 3.41 -12.56 -8.70
N GLN A 51 4.65 -12.44 -9.15
CA GLN A 51 5.82 -12.92 -8.42
C GLN A 51 6.39 -11.82 -7.52
N GLU A 52 6.36 -10.58 -7.98
CA GLU A 52 6.86 -9.43 -7.24
C GLU A 52 5.91 -8.24 -7.43
N ILE A 53 5.67 -7.50 -6.36
CA ILE A 53 4.97 -6.22 -6.36
C ILE A 53 5.75 -5.23 -5.50
N GLN A 54 5.86 -4.00 -5.99
CA GLN A 54 6.51 -2.87 -5.33
C GLN A 54 5.56 -1.67 -5.35
N VAL A 55 5.53 -0.91 -4.26
CA VAL A 55 4.81 0.36 -4.19
C VAL A 55 5.60 1.39 -3.39
N GLY A 56 5.64 2.61 -3.91
CA GLY A 56 6.22 3.77 -3.26
C GLY A 56 5.57 5.07 -3.77
N PRO A 57 5.81 6.20 -3.11
CA PRO A 57 5.40 7.50 -3.62
C PRO A 57 5.97 7.74 -5.01
N ASP A 58 5.16 8.34 -5.89
CA ASP A 58 5.67 8.84 -7.16
C ASP A 58 6.51 10.10 -6.89
N TYR A 59 7.83 10.00 -7.07
CA TYR A 59 8.78 11.05 -6.72
C TYR A 59 8.50 12.36 -7.47
N ASP A 60 8.12 12.26 -8.75
CA ASP A 60 7.87 13.42 -9.60
C ASP A 60 6.61 14.21 -9.17
N GLN A 61 5.75 13.59 -8.36
CA GLN A 61 4.50 14.15 -7.84
C GLN A 61 4.53 14.32 -6.32
N TRP A 62 5.70 14.16 -5.68
CA TRP A 62 5.80 14.32 -4.24
C TRP A 62 5.64 15.78 -3.83
N GLY A 63 4.78 16.02 -2.83
CA GLY A 63 4.47 17.36 -2.35
C GLY A 63 3.14 17.92 -2.87
N ASP A 64 2.50 17.22 -3.82
CA ASP A 64 1.14 17.51 -4.22
C ASP A 64 0.14 17.20 -3.09
N ASP A 65 -1.02 17.87 -3.16
CA ASP A 65 -2.12 17.71 -2.20
C ASP A 65 -2.62 16.25 -2.17
N VAL A 66 -2.56 15.57 -3.32
CA VAL A 66 -2.93 14.17 -3.49
C VAL A 66 -1.69 13.28 -3.41
N LEU A 67 -1.79 12.16 -2.69
CA LEU A 67 -0.72 11.16 -2.69
C LEU A 67 -0.79 10.35 -3.99
N ALA A 68 0.19 10.56 -4.87
CA ALA A 68 0.45 9.69 -6.01
C ALA A 68 1.39 8.55 -5.61
N LEU A 69 1.06 7.33 -6.01
CA LEU A 69 1.86 6.12 -5.80
C LEU A 69 2.23 5.51 -7.14
N ARG A 70 3.50 5.12 -7.28
CA ARG A 70 3.98 4.28 -8.37
C ARG A 70 3.94 2.82 -7.93
N ILE A 71 3.36 1.95 -8.76
CA ILE A 71 3.31 0.51 -8.52
C ILE A 71 4.02 -0.19 -9.67
N ARG A 72 4.89 -1.15 -9.33
CA ARG A 72 5.50 -2.08 -10.29
C ARG A 72 5.09 -3.51 -9.94
N VAL A 73 4.78 -4.30 -10.95
CA VAL A 73 4.59 -5.75 -10.82
C VAL A 73 5.44 -6.51 -11.83
N SER A 74 5.91 -7.69 -11.41
CA SER A 74 6.50 -8.69 -12.29
C SER A 74 5.74 -10.01 -12.14
N LEU A 75 5.49 -10.67 -13.26
CA LEU A 75 4.69 -11.89 -13.32
C LEU A 75 5.58 -13.13 -13.28
N VAL A 76 5.06 -14.23 -12.74
CA VAL A 76 5.74 -15.52 -12.80
C VAL A 76 5.97 -15.94 -14.26
N ASN A 77 7.19 -16.40 -14.56
CA ASN A 77 7.63 -16.77 -15.90
C ASN A 77 7.59 -15.63 -16.93
N ASN A 78 7.48 -14.36 -16.49
CA ASN A 78 7.66 -13.19 -17.33
C ASN A 78 8.75 -12.29 -16.72
N PHE A 79 9.69 -11.83 -17.55
CA PHE A 79 10.73 -10.90 -17.12
C PHE A 79 10.35 -9.43 -17.32
N ASP A 80 9.17 -9.16 -17.90
CA ASP A 80 8.66 -7.81 -18.07
C ASP A 80 8.32 -7.14 -16.75
N ASN A 81 8.45 -5.83 -16.75
CA ASN A 81 8.01 -4.95 -15.69
C ASN A 81 6.77 -4.22 -16.16
N TYR A 82 5.71 -4.30 -15.37
CA TYR A 82 4.48 -3.57 -15.62
C TYR A 82 4.30 -2.50 -14.54
N PHE A 83 3.94 -1.31 -14.96
CA PHE A 83 3.82 -0.14 -14.11
C PHE A 83 2.43 0.46 -14.17
N ALA A 84 2.06 1.14 -13.10
CA ALA A 84 0.88 1.99 -13.03
C ALA A 84 1.10 3.09 -11.98
N VAL A 85 0.36 4.18 -12.12
CA VAL A 85 0.24 5.22 -11.11
C VAL A 85 -1.15 5.17 -10.49
N ALA A 86 -1.25 5.43 -9.19
CA ALA A 86 -2.51 5.55 -8.48
C ALA A 86 -2.55 6.82 -7.65
N TYR A 87 -3.74 7.40 -7.52
CA TYR A 87 -4.02 8.58 -6.71
C TYR A 87 -4.84 8.16 -5.51
N CYS A 88 -4.39 8.51 -4.31
CA CYS A 88 -4.90 7.98 -3.07
C CYS A 88 -5.45 9.06 -2.15
N ASP A 89 -6.67 8.83 -1.65
CA ASP A 89 -7.34 9.66 -0.66
C ASP A 89 -7.52 8.91 0.68
N PRO A 90 -7.51 9.63 1.82
CA PRO A 90 -7.88 9.05 3.11
C PRO A 90 -9.29 8.43 3.08
N ALA A 91 -9.40 7.18 3.51
CA ALA A 91 -10.65 6.44 3.62
C ALA A 91 -10.67 5.63 4.93
N GLY A 92 -11.37 6.15 5.93
CA GLY A 92 -11.42 5.53 7.26
C GLY A 92 -10.03 5.45 7.90
N ALA A 93 -9.56 4.23 8.21
CA ALA A 93 -8.24 3.99 8.80
C ALA A 93 -7.13 3.74 7.75
N GLY A 94 -7.45 3.83 6.46
CA GLY A 94 -6.55 3.52 5.35
C GLY A 94 -6.62 4.55 4.24
N LEU A 95 -6.17 4.13 3.05
CA LEU A 95 -6.26 4.91 1.82
C LEU A 95 -7.12 4.15 0.81
N ALA A 96 -7.96 4.87 0.07
CA ALA A 96 -8.60 4.38 -1.13
C ALA A 96 -7.86 4.96 -2.33
N CYS A 97 -7.41 4.10 -3.25
CA CYS A 97 -6.57 4.48 -4.37
C CYS A 97 -7.26 4.12 -5.70
N ALA A 98 -7.38 5.11 -6.58
CA ALA A 98 -7.83 4.93 -7.94
C ALA A 98 -6.62 4.92 -8.88
N MET A 99 -6.55 3.94 -9.77
CA MET A 99 -5.46 3.85 -10.74
C MET A 99 -5.75 4.75 -11.95
N GLU A 100 -4.69 5.35 -12.50
CA GLU A 100 -4.80 6.23 -13.66
C GLU A 100 -5.45 5.51 -14.86
N GLY A 101 -6.25 6.24 -15.65
CA GLY A 101 -6.81 5.72 -16.90
C GLY A 101 -7.85 4.61 -16.73
N ASP A 102 -8.66 4.68 -15.67
CA ASP A 102 -9.67 3.67 -15.32
C ASP A 102 -9.07 2.26 -15.12
N ALA A 103 -7.80 2.18 -14.74
CA ALA A 103 -7.06 0.93 -14.58
C ALA A 103 -7.45 0.13 -13.32
N GLY A 104 -8.57 0.48 -12.67
CA GLY A 104 -9.07 -0.18 -11.46
C GLY A 104 -8.74 0.57 -10.17
N SER A 105 -8.79 -0.14 -9.05
CA SER A 105 -8.62 0.47 -7.73
C SER A 105 -8.15 -0.52 -6.68
N PHE A 106 -7.66 0.00 -5.56
CA PHE A 106 -7.30 -0.79 -4.39
C PHE A 106 -7.42 0.02 -3.10
N GLN A 107 -7.40 -0.67 -1.96
CA GLN A 107 -7.30 -0.05 -0.64
C GLN A 107 -5.98 -0.42 0.02
N LEU A 108 -5.44 0.53 0.78
CA LEU A 108 -4.26 0.34 1.62
C LEU A 108 -4.62 0.43 3.09
N THR A 109 -4.14 -0.52 3.87
CA THR A 109 -4.27 -0.52 5.34
C THR A 109 -2.96 -0.92 6.00
N THR A 110 -2.79 -0.57 7.27
CA THR A 110 -1.64 -1.03 8.06
C THR A 110 -1.75 -2.53 8.33
N ALA A 111 -0.63 -3.24 8.22
CA ALA A 111 -0.46 -4.61 8.66
C ALA A 111 0.58 -4.69 9.81
N ARG A 112 0.90 -5.90 10.26
CA ARG A 112 1.86 -6.11 11.35
C ARG A 112 3.29 -5.72 10.92
N ASP A 113 4.12 -5.37 11.89
CA ASP A 113 5.56 -5.14 11.70
C ASP A 113 5.88 -4.03 10.67
N GLY A 114 5.04 -2.99 10.62
CA GLY A 114 5.18 -1.87 9.70
C GLY A 114 4.84 -2.18 8.24
N ALA A 115 4.38 -3.41 7.94
CA ALA A 115 3.89 -3.77 6.62
C ALA A 115 2.60 -3.01 6.29
N ILE A 116 2.29 -2.91 5.00
CA ILE A 116 0.98 -2.51 4.51
C ILE A 116 0.27 -3.70 3.88
N LYS A 117 -1.06 -3.60 3.77
CA LYS A 117 -1.88 -4.53 3.01
C LYS A 117 -2.56 -3.80 1.87
N ILE A 118 -2.37 -4.32 0.66
CA ILE A 118 -3.15 -3.96 -0.53
C ILE A 118 -4.33 -4.93 -0.62
N ASP A 119 -5.55 -4.42 -0.73
CA ASP A 119 -6.75 -5.17 -1.10
C ASP A 119 -7.30 -4.63 -2.42
N LEU A 120 -7.41 -5.50 -3.42
CA LEU A 120 -7.85 -5.07 -4.75
C LEU A 120 -9.35 -4.75 -4.77
N GLY A 121 -9.71 -3.73 -5.54
CA GLY A 121 -11.10 -3.44 -5.90
C GLY A 121 -11.68 -4.53 -6.82
N PRO A 122 -13.01 -4.55 -7.02
CA PRO A 122 -13.68 -5.60 -7.79
C PRO A 122 -13.21 -5.70 -9.24
N ASP A 123 -12.83 -4.57 -9.83
CA ASP A 123 -12.33 -4.47 -11.21
C ASP A 123 -10.82 -4.79 -11.33
N GLY A 124 -10.16 -5.07 -10.20
CA GLY A 124 -8.75 -5.42 -10.17
C GLY A 124 -7.82 -4.22 -10.36
N MET A 125 -6.64 -4.51 -10.92
CA MET A 125 -5.59 -3.52 -11.23
C MET A 125 -4.98 -3.82 -12.59
N SER A 126 -4.94 -2.82 -13.48
CA SER A 126 -4.34 -2.92 -14.80
C SER A 126 -3.03 -2.15 -14.87
N PHE A 127 -2.07 -2.70 -15.60
CA PHE A 127 -0.71 -2.19 -15.70
C PHE A 127 -0.23 -2.21 -17.14
N GLU A 128 0.70 -1.31 -17.45
CA GLU A 128 1.35 -1.20 -18.76
C GLU A 128 2.82 -1.59 -18.66
N GLY A 129 3.29 -2.37 -19.64
CA GLY A 129 4.69 -2.76 -19.79
C GLY A 129 5.09 -2.83 -21.26
N GLU A 130 6.35 -3.17 -21.53
CA GLU A 130 6.90 -3.20 -22.89
C GLU A 130 6.12 -4.15 -23.83
N SER A 131 5.70 -5.29 -23.31
CA SER A 131 4.90 -6.29 -24.05
C SER A 131 3.40 -5.97 -24.12
N GLY A 132 2.95 -4.80 -23.63
CA GLY A 132 1.57 -4.35 -23.64
C GLY A 132 0.93 -4.28 -22.25
N TYR A 133 -0.39 -4.51 -22.19
CA TYR A 133 -1.18 -4.36 -20.98
C TYR A 133 -1.46 -5.70 -20.29
N MET A 134 -1.61 -5.66 -18.97
CA MET A 134 -2.05 -6.80 -18.18
C MET A 134 -2.99 -6.35 -17.05
N THR A 135 -3.96 -7.21 -16.69
CA THR A 135 -4.85 -6.99 -15.54
C THR A 135 -4.68 -8.09 -14.49
N ILE A 136 -4.58 -7.71 -13.21
CA ILE A 136 -4.71 -8.57 -12.03
C ILE A 136 -6.17 -8.50 -11.60
N GLU A 137 -6.84 -9.65 -11.53
CA GLU A 137 -8.26 -9.73 -11.18
C GLU A 137 -8.48 -9.53 -9.67
N GLY A 138 -9.42 -8.67 -9.29
CA GLY A 138 -9.79 -8.49 -7.87
C GLY A 138 -10.79 -9.52 -7.34
N SER A 139 -11.55 -10.17 -8.22
CA SER A 139 -12.63 -11.08 -7.84
C SER A 139 -12.28 -12.57 -7.94
N LYS A 140 -11.15 -12.91 -8.56
CA LYS A 140 -10.72 -14.30 -8.85
C LYS A 140 -9.21 -14.45 -8.68
N GLY A 141 -8.74 -15.69 -8.59
CA GLY A 141 -7.32 -16.00 -8.45
C GLY A 141 -6.76 -15.71 -7.06
N ASP A 142 -5.44 -15.83 -6.94
CA ASP A 142 -4.72 -15.71 -5.66
C ASP A 142 -4.17 -14.29 -5.43
N ASP A 143 -4.13 -13.44 -6.45
CA ASP A 143 -3.56 -12.08 -6.45
C ASP A 143 -4.50 -10.98 -5.91
N ARG A 144 -5.45 -11.32 -5.05
CA ARG A 144 -6.51 -10.38 -4.59
C ARG A 144 -6.09 -9.48 -3.45
N SER A 145 -5.00 -9.82 -2.77
CA SER A 145 -4.45 -9.02 -1.68
C SER A 145 -2.97 -9.28 -1.49
N PHE A 146 -2.22 -8.27 -1.11
CA PHE A 146 -0.77 -8.34 -0.89
C PHE A 146 -0.42 -7.78 0.48
N VAL A 147 0.28 -8.55 1.31
CA VAL A 147 0.90 -8.02 2.54
C VAL A 147 2.36 -7.70 2.24
N MET A 148 2.69 -6.42 2.26
CA MET A 148 3.94 -5.87 1.75
C MET A 148 4.76 -5.29 2.91
N PRO A 149 5.86 -5.95 3.31
CA PRO A 149 6.77 -5.39 4.30
C PRO A 149 7.47 -4.14 3.77
N PRO A 150 7.88 -3.23 4.68
CA PRO A 150 8.73 -2.11 4.29
C PRO A 150 10.10 -2.61 3.85
N VAL A 151 10.69 -1.94 2.88
CA VAL A 151 12.03 -2.20 2.36
C VAL A 151 12.84 -0.90 2.25
N PRO A 152 14.18 -0.97 2.10
CA PRO A 152 14.99 0.20 1.81
C PRO A 152 14.50 0.98 0.59
N ALA A 153 14.72 2.30 0.60
CA ALA A 153 14.21 3.23 -0.42
C ALA A 153 14.72 2.95 -1.85
N ASP A 154 15.91 2.37 -1.98
CA ASP A 154 16.48 1.95 -3.26
C ASP A 154 15.80 0.72 -3.87
N SER A 155 14.83 0.12 -3.17
CA SER A 155 13.97 -0.96 -3.67
C SER A 155 12.67 -0.45 -4.31
N CYS A 156 12.47 0.86 -4.40
CA CYS A 156 11.25 1.45 -4.94
C CYS A 156 11.18 1.40 -6.47
N PRO A 157 9.94 1.39 -7.00
CA PRO A 157 9.69 1.26 -8.43
C PRO A 157 10.01 2.54 -9.23
#